data_AF-A0A4Y3RC59-F1
#
_entry.id   AF-A0A4Y3RC59-F1
#
_cell.length_a   1.000
_cell.length_b   1.000
_cell.length_c   1.000
_cell.angle_alpha   90.00
_cell.angle_beta   90.00
_cell.angle_gamma   90.00
#
_symmetry.space_group_name_H-M   'P 1'
#
loop_
_entity.id
_entity.type
_entity.pdbx_description
1 polymer ?
#
loop_
_entity_poly.entity_id
_entity_poly.type
_entity_poly.pdbx_seq_one_letter_code
_entity_poly.pdbx_strand_id
1 'polypeptide(L)'
;MRSRATRHTGDGNRVKGADGMAEPDFSARGVRIARWPRSLTRAGEVRIEDGRLALLTSYGSEIDSAPVTAVRAGRPWFAKADETVATVNGTRYRLTLHHGEGDRRGGGETAESGRFLAALKRAAGR
;
A
#
# COMPACT_ATOMS: atom_id res chain seq x y z
N MET A 1 -15.84 -51.40 -6.78
CA MET A 1 -14.75 -50.82 -7.58
C MET A 1 -14.66 -49.33 -7.27
N ARG A 2 -13.44 -48.81 -7.19
CA ARG A 2 -13.07 -47.56 -6.48
C ARG A 2 -13.47 -46.29 -7.24
N SER A 3 -13.79 -45.28 -6.45
CA SER A 3 -14.11 -43.88 -6.75
C SER A 3 -13.16 -43.18 -7.73
N ARG A 4 -13.66 -42.18 -8.46
CA ARG A 4 -12.86 -41.05 -8.92
C ARG A 4 -13.71 -39.78 -9.06
N ALA A 5 -13.66 -38.96 -8.02
CA ALA A 5 -14.11 -37.58 -8.04
C ALA A 5 -13.10 -36.74 -8.82
N THR A 6 -13.57 -35.97 -9.80
CA THR A 6 -12.83 -34.87 -10.40
C THR A 6 -12.81 -33.70 -9.41
N ARG A 7 -11.63 -33.35 -8.91
CA ARG A 7 -11.39 -32.09 -8.18
C ARG A 7 -10.71 -31.12 -9.14
N HIS A 8 -11.37 -30.00 -9.40
CA HIS A 8 -10.74 -28.77 -9.88
C HIS A 8 -11.17 -27.63 -8.96
N THR A 9 -10.33 -26.58 -8.94
CA THR A 9 -10.44 -25.32 -8.19
C THR A 9 -9.94 -25.46 -6.74
N GLY A 10 -8.77 -24.96 -6.35
CA GLY A 10 -8.15 -23.69 -6.73
C GLY A 10 -8.59 -22.63 -5.72
N ASP A 11 -7.93 -22.57 -4.57
CA ASP A 11 -7.66 -21.32 -3.84
C ASP A 11 -6.72 -21.66 -2.68
N GLY A 12 -5.44 -21.47 -2.93
CA GLY A 12 -4.40 -21.56 -1.94
C GLY A 12 -3.67 -20.23 -1.95
N ASN A 13 -4.38 -19.13 -1.66
CA ASN A 13 -3.75 -17.86 -1.30
C ASN A 13 -3.04 -18.04 0.05
N ARG A 14 -1.92 -18.75 0.00
CA ARG A 14 -0.94 -18.84 1.06
C ARG A 14 0.18 -17.90 0.66
N VAL A 15 0.01 -16.62 0.99
CA VAL A 15 1.16 -15.74 1.19
C VAL A 15 1.90 -16.21 2.44
N LYS A 16 2.74 -17.24 2.28
CA LYS A 16 3.86 -17.48 3.18
C LYS A 16 4.92 -16.41 2.85
N GLY A 17 4.73 -15.22 3.41
CA GLY A 17 5.84 -14.35 3.78
C GLY A 17 6.46 -14.93 5.06
N ALA A 18 7.78 -14.98 5.10
CA ALA A 18 8.58 -15.59 6.15
C ALA A 18 8.43 -14.93 7.53
N ASP A 19 8.63 -15.75 8.56
CA ASP A 19 9.23 -15.47 9.88
C ASP A 19 9.22 -14.04 10.46
N GLY A 20 8.54 -13.88 11.60
CA GLY A 20 9.13 -13.21 12.77
C GLY A 20 9.18 -11.68 12.85
N MET A 21 8.71 -10.92 11.87
CA MET A 21 8.56 -9.46 11.99
C MET A 21 7.09 -9.09 12.15
N ALA A 22 6.81 -8.09 12.98
CA ALA A 22 5.45 -7.61 13.25
C ALA A 22 4.67 -7.44 11.94
N GLU A 23 3.44 -7.96 11.91
CA GLU A 23 2.60 -7.78 10.73
C GLU A 23 2.44 -6.27 10.48
N PRO A 24 2.80 -5.76 9.29
CA PRO A 24 2.79 -4.33 9.05
C PRO A 24 1.37 -3.79 9.19
N ASP A 25 1.21 -2.68 9.91
CA ASP A 25 -0.08 -1.99 10.08
C ASP A 25 -0.75 -1.65 8.73
N PHE A 26 0.06 -1.51 7.67
CA PHE A 26 -0.40 -1.37 6.29
C PHE A 26 0.70 -1.76 5.29
N SER A 27 0.34 -2.42 4.20
CA SER A 27 1.19 -2.55 3.01
C SER A 27 0.34 -2.48 1.74
N ALA A 28 0.77 -1.67 0.78
CA ALA A 28 0.19 -1.57 -0.55
C ALA A 28 1.27 -1.59 -1.62
N ARG A 29 1.12 -2.48 -2.60
CA ARG A 29 2.02 -2.63 -3.76
C ARG A 29 1.38 -2.09 -5.03
N GLY A 30 2.18 -1.92 -6.08
CA GLY A 30 1.69 -1.34 -7.34
C GLY A 30 1.43 0.17 -7.23
N VAL A 31 2.02 0.82 -6.21
CA VAL A 31 1.81 2.24 -5.95
C VAL A 31 2.68 3.05 -6.91
N ARG A 32 2.07 3.97 -7.64
CA ARG A 32 2.83 4.98 -8.37
C ARG A 32 3.30 6.04 -7.38
N ILE A 33 4.62 6.18 -7.24
CA ILE A 33 5.27 7.14 -6.36
C ILE A 33 5.96 8.20 -7.24
N ALA A 34 5.48 9.44 -7.14
CA ALA A 34 6.05 10.57 -7.84
C ALA A 34 6.47 11.65 -6.84
N ARG A 35 7.61 12.28 -7.11
CA ARG A 35 8.08 13.48 -6.43
C ARG A 35 8.16 14.59 -7.46
N TRP A 36 7.33 15.62 -7.32
CA TRP A 36 7.22 16.72 -8.28
C TRP A 36 8.57 17.13 -8.91
N PRO A 37 8.71 17.27 -10.25
CA PRO A 37 7.88 16.74 -11.34
C PRO A 37 8.31 15.33 -11.82
N ARG A 38 9.21 14.65 -11.11
CA ARG A 38 9.78 13.35 -11.49
C ARG A 38 8.97 12.17 -10.95
N SER A 39 8.60 11.24 -11.82
CA SER A 39 8.11 9.93 -11.37
C SER A 39 9.29 9.08 -10.90
N LEU A 40 9.21 8.48 -9.71
CA LEU A 40 10.29 7.66 -9.14
C LEU A 40 10.04 6.17 -9.42
N THR A 41 8.81 5.71 -9.20
CA THR A 41 8.40 4.35 -9.52
C THR A 41 6.91 4.33 -9.88
N ARG A 42 6.51 3.36 -10.72
CA ARG A 42 5.11 3.13 -11.07
C ARG A 42 4.49 1.93 -10.35
N ALA A 43 5.33 1.07 -9.79
CA ALA A 43 4.92 -0.16 -9.11
C ALA A 43 5.65 -0.30 -7.76
N GLY A 44 5.82 0.83 -7.08
CA GLY A 44 6.41 0.87 -5.74
C GLY A 44 5.52 0.21 -4.70
N GLU A 45 6.02 0.21 -3.48
CA GLU A 45 5.31 -0.24 -2.29
C GLU A 45 5.27 0.88 -1.25
N VAL A 46 4.16 0.97 -0.53
CA VAL A 46 4.01 1.84 0.64
C VAL A 46 3.71 0.95 1.82
N ARG A 47 4.52 1.06 2.87
CA ARG A 47 4.40 0.23 4.08
C ARG A 47 4.35 1.12 5.32
N ILE A 48 3.49 0.76 6.27
CA ILE A 48 3.48 1.32 7.62
C ILE A 48 3.75 0.17 8.58
N GLU A 49 4.81 0.32 9.38
CA GLU A 49 5.22 -0.66 10.38
C GLU A 49 5.96 0.07 11.50
N ASP A 50 5.78 -0.38 12.73
CA ASP A 50 6.51 0.14 13.89
C ASP A 50 6.40 1.67 14.02
N GLY A 51 5.22 2.23 13.70
CA GLY A 51 4.99 3.67 13.73
C GLY A 51 5.77 4.47 12.67
N ARG A 52 6.29 3.82 11.63
CA ARG A 52 7.01 4.45 10.51
C ARG A 52 6.34 4.18 9.19
N LEU A 53 6.32 5.20 8.34
CA LEU A 53 5.98 5.09 6.93
C LEU A 53 7.26 4.87 6.12
N ALA A 54 7.25 3.87 5.25
CA ALA A 54 8.30 3.63 4.26
C ALA A 54 7.71 3.68 2.84
N LEU A 55 8.36 4.46 1.98
CA LEU A 55 8.12 4.49 0.54
C LEU A 55 9.20 3.65 -0.13
N LEU A 56 8.80 2.63 -0.88
CA LEU A 56 9.72 1.66 -1.47
C LEU A 56 9.55 1.61 -2.99
N THR A 57 10.64 1.29 -3.67
CA THR A 57 10.62 0.89 -5.08
C THR A 57 9.94 -0.47 -5.26
N SER A 58 9.73 -0.89 -6.51
CA SER A 58 9.18 -2.21 -6.83
C SER A 58 10.05 -3.38 -6.34
N TYR A 59 11.34 -3.14 -6.11
CA TYR A 59 12.29 -4.13 -5.61
C TYR A 59 12.37 -4.15 -4.07
N GLY A 60 11.59 -3.31 -3.39
CA GLY A 60 11.64 -3.17 -1.94
C GLY A 60 12.76 -2.27 -1.42
N SER A 61 13.54 -1.63 -2.29
CA SER A 61 14.53 -0.63 -1.86
C SER A 61 13.85 0.64 -1.40
N GLU A 62 14.31 1.21 -0.28
CA GLU A 62 13.77 2.44 0.28
C GLU A 62 14.03 3.64 -0.62
N ILE A 63 12.97 4.42 -0.84
CA ILE A 63 13.01 5.75 -1.46
C ILE A 63 13.12 6.80 -0.37
N ASP A 64 12.26 6.70 0.65
CA ASP A 64 12.19 7.62 1.80
C ASP A 64 11.41 6.95 2.94
N SER A 65 11.75 7.27 4.19
CA SER A 65 11.03 6.77 5.37
C SER A 65 10.97 7.81 6.49
N ALA A 66 9.84 7.88 7.20
CA ALA A 66 9.67 8.80 8.32
C ALA A 66 8.74 8.23 9.39
N PRO A 67 8.90 8.61 10.67
CA PRO A 67 7.90 8.32 11.67
C PRO A 67 6.55 8.94 11.26
N VAL A 68 5.45 8.22 11.48
CA VAL A 68 4.10 8.65 11.05
C VAL A 68 3.68 9.98 11.69
N THR A 69 4.26 10.34 12.83
CA THR A 69 4.09 11.63 13.51
C THR A 69 4.70 12.80 12.74
N ALA A 70 5.76 12.55 11.95
CA ALA A 70 6.37 13.53 11.05
C ALA A 70 5.77 13.48 9.63
N VAL A 71 4.92 12.49 9.34
CA VAL A 71 4.24 12.36 8.05
C VAL A 71 2.97 13.20 8.03
N ARG A 72 2.82 14.03 7.00
CA ARG A 72 1.55 14.69 6.70
C ARG A 72 0.94 14.06 5.47
N ALA A 73 -0.07 13.24 5.66
CA ALA A 73 -0.85 12.68 4.56
C ALA A 73 -2.24 13.30 4.50
N GLY A 74 -2.75 13.50 3.29
CA GLY A 74 -4.09 14.03 3.07
C GLY A 74 -4.55 13.82 1.64
N ARG A 75 -5.88 13.80 1.48
CA ARG A 75 -6.50 13.75 0.15
C ARG A 75 -6.61 15.17 -0.39
N PRO A 76 -5.93 15.52 -1.49
CA PRO A 76 -6.15 16.81 -2.14
C PRO A 76 -7.62 16.90 -2.61
N TRP A 77 -8.22 18.08 -2.49
CA TRP A 77 -9.61 18.32 -2.91
C TRP A 77 -9.84 18.14 -4.43
N PHE A 78 -8.76 18.07 -5.23
CA PHE A 78 -8.74 17.83 -6.68
C PHE A 78 -8.19 16.45 -7.07
N ALA A 79 -7.83 15.60 -6.11
CA ALA A 79 -7.27 14.28 -6.39
C ALA A 79 -8.38 13.27 -6.71
N LYS A 80 -8.08 12.31 -7.59
CA LYS A 80 -8.94 11.14 -7.80
C LYS A 80 -9.03 10.30 -6.52
N ALA A 81 -10.06 9.47 -6.40
CA ALA A 81 -10.29 8.59 -5.25
C ALA A 81 -9.04 7.79 -4.82
N ASP A 82 -8.24 7.35 -5.78
CA ASP A 82 -7.04 6.53 -5.62
C ASP A 82 -5.75 7.33 -5.43
N GLU A 83 -5.84 8.66 -5.37
CA GLU A 83 -4.69 9.56 -5.30
C GLU A 83 -4.61 10.25 -3.94
N THR A 84 -3.45 10.14 -3.30
CA THR A 84 -3.15 10.77 -2.01
C THR A 84 -1.80 11.46 -2.06
N VAL A 85 -1.63 12.47 -1.22
CA VAL A 85 -0.35 13.16 -1.05
C VAL A 85 0.17 12.85 0.33
N ALA A 86 1.43 12.41 0.39
CA ALA A 86 2.17 12.20 1.62
C ALA A 86 3.39 13.12 1.62
N THR A 87 3.54 13.90 2.68
CA THR A 87 4.75 14.66 2.95
C THR A 87 5.57 13.86 3.95
N VAL A 88 6.72 13.37 3.53
CA VAL A 88 7.64 12.50 4.28
C VAL A 88 8.94 13.27 4.43
N ASN A 89 9.40 13.50 5.66
CA ASN A 89 10.59 14.33 5.94
C ASN A 89 10.58 15.71 5.25
N GLY A 90 9.40 16.34 5.12
CA GLY A 90 9.25 17.61 4.41
C GLY A 90 9.23 17.50 2.87
N THR A 91 9.48 16.31 2.31
CA THR A 91 9.39 16.05 0.87
C THR A 91 7.99 15.62 0.48
N ARG A 92 7.39 16.30 -0.49
CA ARG A 92 6.04 16.00 -0.97
C ARG A 92 6.07 14.88 -2.03
N TYR A 93 5.41 13.78 -1.71
CA TYR A 93 5.18 12.66 -2.60
C TYR A 93 3.70 12.57 -2.98
N ARG A 94 3.49 12.20 -4.24
CA ARG A 94 2.19 11.86 -4.79
C ARG A 94 2.12 10.35 -4.95
N LEU A 95 1.14 9.75 -4.30
CA LEU A 95 0.93 8.32 -4.24
C LEU A 95 -0.38 8.01 -4.96
N THR A 96 -0.31 7.19 -6.01
CA THR A 96 -1.50 6.64 -6.65
C THR A 96 -1.57 5.16 -6.33
N LEU A 97 -2.53 4.78 -5.48
CA LEU A 97 -2.73 3.40 -5.03
C LEU A 97 -3.63 2.70 -6.04
N HIS A 98 -3.05 2.08 -7.06
CA HIS A 98 -3.83 1.32 -8.05
C HIS A 98 -4.19 -0.05 -7.48
N HIS A 99 -5.47 -0.42 -7.50
CA HIS A 99 -5.85 -1.82 -7.33
C HIS A 99 -5.50 -2.56 -8.63
N GLY A 100 -4.68 -3.60 -8.54
CA GLY A 100 -4.30 -4.42 -9.70
C GLY A 100 -5.56 -4.93 -10.41
N GLU A 101 -5.51 -4.93 -11.74
CA GLU A 101 -6.56 -5.43 -12.63
C GLU A 101 -6.76 -6.94 -12.37
N GLY A 102 -7.60 -7.30 -11.40
CA GLY A 102 -7.75 -8.70 -10.97
C GLY A 102 -8.97 -8.98 -10.09
N ASP A 103 -9.41 -8.03 -9.26
CA ASP A 103 -10.59 -8.24 -8.41
C ASP A 103 -11.80 -7.47 -8.93
N ARG A 104 -12.48 -8.08 -9.91
CA ARG A 104 -13.88 -7.73 -10.24
C ARG A 104 -14.81 -8.33 -9.19
N ARG A 105 -14.74 -7.83 -7.96
CA ARG A 105 -15.85 -7.86 -7.00
C ARG A 105 -16.01 -6.45 -6.45
N GLY A 106 -17.11 -5.83 -6.85
CA GLY A 106 -17.35 -4.40 -6.74
C GLY A 106 -17.11 -3.79 -5.36
N GLY A 107 -16.62 -2.54 -5.38
CA GLY A 107 -16.59 -1.63 -4.22
C GLY A 107 -15.21 -1.13 -3.77
N GLY A 108 -14.12 -1.34 -4.52
CA GLY A 108 -12.77 -1.25 -3.96
C GLY A 108 -11.85 -0.10 -4.38
N GLU A 109 -12.21 0.74 -5.36
CA GLU A 109 -11.31 1.75 -5.95
C GLU A 109 -10.94 2.83 -4.91
N THR A 110 -11.95 3.38 -4.23
CA THR A 110 -11.78 4.37 -3.14
C THR A 110 -11.18 3.81 -1.84
N ALA A 111 -10.97 2.50 -1.71
CA ALA A 111 -10.73 1.85 -0.42
C ALA A 111 -9.27 1.88 0.03
N GLU A 112 -8.30 1.81 -0.88
CA GLU A 112 -6.87 1.74 -0.53
C GLU A 112 -6.34 3.04 0.07
N SER A 113 -6.62 4.19 -0.58
CA SER A 113 -6.27 5.51 -0.05
C SER A 113 -6.90 5.76 1.33
N GLY A 114 -8.15 5.32 1.52
CA GLY A 114 -8.84 5.41 2.81
C GLY A 114 -8.21 4.52 3.88
N ARG A 115 -7.86 3.28 3.53
CA ARG A 115 -7.14 2.35 4.42
C ARG A 115 -5.78 2.89 4.82
N PHE A 116 -5.03 3.46 3.87
CA PHE A 116 -3.76 4.11 4.13
C PHE A 116 -3.89 5.25 5.15
N LEU A 117 -4.83 6.19 4.94
CA LEU A 117 -5.06 7.30 5.86
C LEU A 117 -5.53 6.81 7.24
N ALA A 118 -6.38 5.77 7.28
CA ALA A 118 -6.83 5.17 8.53
C ALA A 118 -5.68 4.48 9.28
N ALA A 119 -4.79 3.78 8.58
CA ALA A 119 -3.60 3.16 9.16
C ALA A 119 -2.63 4.20 9.70
N LEU A 120 -2.37 5.28 8.95
CA LEU A 120 -1.58 6.41 9.45
C LEU A 120 -2.18 7.02 10.72
N LYS A 121 -3.51 7.21 10.76
CA LYS A 121 -4.19 7.75 11.94
C LYS A 121 -4.09 6.82 13.15
N ARG A 122 -4.19 5.49 12.94
CA ARG A 122 -4.02 4.49 14.01
C ARG A 122 -2.58 4.47 14.52
N ALA A 123 -1.61 4.44 13.62
CA ALA A 123 -0.19 4.43 13.96
C ALA A 123 0.26 5.73 14.65
N ALA A 124 -0.32 6.88 14.31
CA ALA A 124 -0.01 8.17 14.94
C ALA A 124 -0.66 8.36 16.33
N GLY A 125 -1.67 7.55 16.67
CA GLY A 125 -2.35 7.59 17.96
C GLY A 125 -1.89 6.51 18.95
N ARG A 126 -0.89 5.71 18.57
CA ARG A 126 -0.28 4.66 19.39
C ARG A 126 0.96 5.21 20.09
#